data_AF-A0A1Q3HA11-F1
#
_entry.id   AF-A0A1Q3HA11-F1
#
_cell.length_a   1.000
_cell.length_b   1.000
_cell.length_c   1.000
_cell.angle_alpha   90.00
_cell.angle_beta   90.00
_cell.angle_gamma   90.00
#
_symmetry.space_group_name_H-M   'P 1'
#
loop_
_entity.id
_entity.type
_entity.pdbx_description
1 polymer ?
#
loop_
_entity_poly.entity_id
_entity_poly.type
_entity_poly.pdbx_seq_one_letter_code
_entity_poly.pdbx_strand_id
1 'polypeptide(L)'
;MSPRPFLLLLGATLAAGCGAESPSSGNSLALELSISRAVADDLGAFQVVVLPEGKSRRCADIQRTCLNQQVQPQEALVLQGPDGKKGRALRFPAGLQSGAQELAVDVPVGRDYVVVIEALSRTNPPRFLGSSCNYLESVSAARNEPLIAAAITLTEVACDPSFAP
;
A
#
# COMPACT_ATOMS: atom_id res chain seq x y z
N MET A 1 75.56 -1.19 10.94
CA MET A 1 74.36 -1.96 10.56
C MET A 1 73.15 -1.36 11.27
N SER A 2 72.18 -0.86 10.52
CA SER A 2 70.80 -0.62 11.00
C SER A 2 70.11 -2.00 11.24
N PRO A 3 69.01 -2.13 12.02
CA PRO A 3 67.75 -1.46 11.73
C PRO A 3 66.98 -0.88 12.94
N ARG A 4 66.02 -0.01 12.59
CA ARG A 4 64.94 0.57 13.40
C ARG A 4 64.03 -0.51 14.02
N PRO A 5 63.22 -0.14 15.02
CA PRO A 5 61.82 0.08 14.65
C PRO A 5 61.21 1.35 15.26
N PHE A 6 60.51 2.05 14.39
CA PHE A 6 59.53 3.09 14.68
C PHE A 6 58.17 2.38 14.61
N LEU A 7 57.28 2.56 15.58
CA LEU A 7 55.84 2.76 15.33
C LEU A 7 55.07 2.98 16.64
N LEU A 8 54.33 4.08 16.60
CA LEU A 8 53.54 4.70 17.65
C LEU A 8 52.32 3.84 18.03
N LEU A 9 52.14 3.64 19.34
CA LEU A 9 50.83 3.36 19.93
C LEU A 9 50.13 4.69 20.22
N LEU A 10 48.99 4.96 19.59
CA LEU A 10 47.95 5.81 20.17
C LEU A 10 46.59 5.21 19.79
N GLY A 11 45.91 4.67 20.80
CA GLY A 11 44.53 4.23 20.69
C GLY A 11 43.56 5.41 20.74
N ALA A 12 42.46 5.28 20.01
CA ALA A 12 41.21 5.96 20.32
C ALA A 12 40.06 5.01 19.96
N THR A 13 39.38 4.56 21.01
CA THR A 13 38.19 3.73 21.06
C THR A 13 36.92 4.54 20.80
N LEU A 14 35.99 3.94 20.04
CA LEU A 14 34.52 3.95 20.22
C LEU A 14 33.75 5.29 20.23
N ALA A 15 33.01 5.51 19.14
CA ALA A 15 31.59 5.92 19.11
C ALA A 15 31.07 5.48 17.71
N ALA A 16 30.23 4.45 17.50
CA ALA A 16 28.90 4.17 18.03
C ALA A 16 27.92 5.36 17.86
N GLY A 17 27.06 5.26 16.84
CA GLY A 17 25.90 6.14 16.59
C GLY A 17 25.89 6.67 15.16
N CYS A 18 24.88 6.47 14.33
CA CYS A 18 23.61 5.74 14.45
C CYS A 18 23.32 5.15 13.08
N GLY A 19 22.67 3.98 13.09
CA GLY A 19 22.26 3.29 11.87
C GLY A 19 21.53 4.22 10.92
N ALA A 20 21.69 3.95 9.63
CA ALA A 20 20.73 4.40 8.65
C ALA A 20 19.34 4.15 9.25
N GLU A 21 18.58 5.23 9.42
CA GLU A 21 17.19 5.20 9.83
C GLU A 21 16.53 4.06 9.08
N SER A 22 16.16 3.00 9.84
CA SER A 22 15.17 2.08 9.33
C SER A 22 14.00 2.95 8.90
N PRO A 23 13.49 2.82 7.67
CA PRO A 23 12.38 3.65 7.21
C PRO A 23 11.33 3.59 8.32
N SER A 24 11.01 4.78 8.82
CA SER A 24 10.18 5.02 9.99
C SER A 24 9.07 3.98 10.08
N SER A 25 9.22 3.01 10.99
CA SER A 25 8.14 2.12 11.41
C SER A 25 7.20 2.91 12.31
N GLY A 26 6.68 4.01 11.79
CA GLY A 26 5.80 4.96 12.43
C GLY A 26 4.57 5.12 11.56
N ASN A 27 3.45 4.59 12.04
CA ASN A 27 2.08 4.86 11.62
C ASN A 27 1.66 4.42 10.20
N SER A 28 2.58 3.96 9.36
CA SER A 28 2.25 3.42 8.03
C SER A 28 1.49 2.09 8.14
N LEU A 29 0.55 1.86 7.23
CA LEU A 29 -0.13 0.58 7.06
C LEU A 29 0.56 -0.17 5.92
N ALA A 30 1.07 -1.36 6.21
CA ALA A 30 1.49 -2.31 5.19
C ALA A 30 0.29 -3.16 4.78
N LEU A 31 -0.01 -3.21 3.50
CA LEU A 31 -1.07 -4.03 2.92
C LEU A 31 -0.41 -5.22 2.22
N GLU A 32 -0.68 -6.43 2.69
CA GLU A 32 -0.30 -7.63 1.95
C GLU A 32 -1.51 -8.15 1.19
N LEU A 33 -1.40 -8.21 -0.13
CA LEU A 33 -2.46 -8.72 -0.99
C LEU A 33 -2.20 -10.18 -1.32
N SER A 34 -3.16 -11.06 -1.07
CA SER A 34 -3.16 -12.40 -1.67
C SER A 34 -3.97 -12.37 -2.96
N ILE A 35 -3.44 -12.90 -4.07
CA ILE A 35 -4.12 -12.82 -5.37
C ILE A 35 -4.31 -14.22 -5.93
N SER A 36 -5.54 -14.57 -6.32
CA SER A 36 -5.75 -15.82 -7.07
C SER A 36 -5.11 -15.68 -8.45
N ARG A 37 -4.34 -16.68 -8.90
CA ARG A 37 -3.47 -16.67 -10.09
C ARG A 37 -4.14 -16.38 -11.45
N ALA A 38 -5.42 -16.02 -11.49
CA ALA A 38 -6.25 -16.17 -12.67
C ALA A 38 -5.91 -15.26 -13.87
N VAL A 39 -5.16 -14.15 -13.73
CA VAL A 39 -4.77 -13.33 -14.90
C VAL A 39 -3.50 -12.48 -14.66
N ALA A 40 -2.41 -13.09 -14.15
CA ALA A 40 -1.16 -12.37 -13.85
C ALA A 40 -0.58 -11.56 -15.04
N ASP A 41 -0.87 -11.97 -16.26
CA ASP A 41 -0.34 -11.33 -17.47
C ASP A 41 -1.02 -10.00 -17.82
N ASP A 42 -2.31 -9.84 -17.48
CA ASP A 42 -3.07 -8.63 -17.81
C ASP A 42 -2.99 -7.55 -16.73
N LEU A 43 -2.65 -7.94 -15.50
CA LEU A 43 -2.52 -7.04 -14.38
C LEU A 43 -1.39 -6.03 -14.60
N GLY A 44 -1.70 -4.74 -14.50
CA GLY A 44 -0.76 -3.64 -14.68
C GLY A 44 -0.52 -2.84 -13.40
N ALA A 45 -1.57 -2.62 -12.60
CA ALA A 45 -1.48 -1.83 -11.39
C ALA A 45 -2.58 -2.19 -10.37
N PHE A 46 -2.36 -1.75 -9.14
CA PHE A 46 -3.36 -1.67 -8.08
C PHE A 46 -3.69 -0.21 -7.80
N GLN A 47 -4.95 0.09 -7.56
CA GLN A 47 -5.42 1.36 -7.04
C GLN A 47 -5.93 1.16 -5.62
N VAL A 48 -5.36 1.89 -4.67
CA VAL A 48 -5.75 1.86 -3.25
C VAL A 48 -6.53 3.12 -2.92
N VAL A 49 -7.69 2.94 -2.32
CA VAL A 49 -8.56 4.00 -1.81
C VAL A 49 -8.99 3.62 -0.39
N VAL A 50 -8.95 4.58 0.53
CA VAL A 50 -9.45 4.38 1.90
C VAL A 50 -10.65 5.29 2.13
N LEU A 51 -11.72 4.69 2.62
CA LEU A 51 -12.99 5.36 2.89
C LEU A 51 -13.22 5.45 4.39
N PRO A 52 -13.68 6.60 4.92
CA PRO A 52 -14.12 6.73 6.29
C PRO A 52 -15.48 6.03 6.50
N GLU A 53 -15.84 5.90 7.78
CA GLU A 53 -17.15 5.38 8.23
C GLU A 53 -17.39 3.94 7.79
N GLY A 54 -16.36 3.10 7.90
CA GLY A 54 -16.34 1.71 7.43
C GLY A 54 -17.57 0.89 7.84
N LYS A 55 -18.08 1.03 9.06
CA LYS A 55 -19.28 0.34 9.57
C LYS A 55 -20.56 0.67 8.81
N SER A 56 -20.65 1.84 8.18
CA SER A 56 -21.78 2.22 7.33
C SER A 56 -21.68 1.64 5.91
N ARG A 57 -20.49 1.15 5.54
CA ARG A 57 -20.17 0.65 4.20
C ARG A 57 -20.21 -0.88 4.18
N ARG A 58 -20.82 -1.45 3.14
CA ARG A 58 -20.92 -2.89 2.94
C ARG A 58 -19.94 -3.33 1.86
N CYS A 59 -18.90 -4.07 2.24
CA CYS A 59 -17.89 -4.51 1.28
C CYS A 59 -18.47 -5.33 0.13
N ALA A 60 -19.48 -6.17 0.41
CA ALA A 60 -20.18 -6.95 -0.60
C ALA A 60 -20.89 -6.09 -1.66
N ASP A 61 -21.26 -4.83 -1.33
CA ASP A 61 -21.85 -3.91 -2.30
C ASP A 61 -20.73 -3.20 -3.08
N ILE A 62 -19.69 -2.70 -2.38
CA ILE A 62 -18.52 -2.04 -2.98
C ILE A 62 -17.82 -2.92 -4.04
N GLN A 63 -17.76 -4.23 -3.81
CA GLN A 63 -17.05 -5.15 -4.70
C GLN A 63 -17.80 -5.50 -6.00
N ARG A 64 -19.05 -5.04 -6.18
CA ARG A 64 -19.87 -5.41 -7.36
C ARG A 64 -19.46 -4.74 -8.66
N THR A 65 -18.86 -3.56 -8.58
CA THR A 65 -18.41 -2.76 -9.74
C THR A 65 -17.21 -1.91 -9.30
N CYS A 66 -16.61 -1.14 -10.21
CA CYS A 66 -15.54 -0.23 -9.81
C CYS A 66 -16.06 0.90 -8.91
N LEU A 67 -15.15 1.42 -8.11
CA LEU A 67 -15.40 2.33 -7.01
C LEU A 67 -15.94 3.67 -7.48
N ASN A 68 -15.52 4.17 -8.65
CA ASN A 68 -15.95 5.48 -9.15
C ASN A 68 -17.46 5.57 -9.42
N GLN A 69 -18.14 4.44 -9.59
CA GLN A 69 -19.59 4.39 -9.82
C GLN A 69 -20.38 4.46 -8.52
N GLN A 70 -19.71 4.27 -7.38
CA GLN A 70 -20.34 4.06 -6.08
C GLN A 70 -19.95 5.14 -5.07
N VAL A 71 -18.80 5.78 -5.25
CA VAL A 71 -18.21 6.69 -4.28
C VAL A 71 -17.64 7.91 -4.99
N GLN A 72 -17.96 9.09 -4.49
CA GLN A 72 -17.36 10.32 -4.98
C GLN A 72 -15.92 10.46 -4.45
N PRO A 73 -14.97 10.97 -5.26
CA PRO A 73 -13.59 11.12 -4.82
C PRO A 73 -13.42 11.88 -3.49
N GLN A 74 -14.26 12.87 -3.22
CA GLN A 74 -14.18 13.70 -2.02
C GLN A 74 -14.50 12.94 -0.73
N GLU A 75 -15.18 11.80 -0.82
CA GLU A 75 -15.47 10.93 0.32
C GLU A 75 -14.23 10.13 0.77
N ALA A 76 -13.26 9.89 -0.13
CA ALA A 76 -12.06 9.13 0.19
C ALA A 76 -11.04 9.96 0.97
N LEU A 77 -10.29 9.33 1.88
CA LEU A 77 -9.22 10.00 2.61
C LEU A 77 -8.06 10.38 1.69
N VAL A 78 -7.36 11.46 2.02
CA VAL A 78 -6.06 11.75 1.40
C VAL A 78 -5.01 10.84 2.03
N LEU A 79 -4.40 10.01 1.20
CA LEU A 79 -3.34 9.07 1.55
C LEU A 79 -1.98 9.66 1.17
N GLN A 80 -0.92 9.13 1.76
CA GLN A 80 0.45 9.38 1.32
C GLN A 80 1.13 8.05 0.97
N GLY A 81 1.73 7.99 -0.23
CA GLY A 81 2.51 6.84 -0.69
C GLY A 81 3.95 6.89 -0.21
N PRO A 82 4.72 5.81 -0.43
CA PRO A 82 6.12 5.71 0.02
C PRO A 82 7.05 6.67 -0.73
N ASP A 83 6.64 7.14 -1.91
CA ASP A 83 7.34 8.17 -2.69
C ASP A 83 6.98 9.60 -2.25
N GLY A 84 6.21 9.75 -1.17
CA GLY A 84 5.75 11.03 -0.64
C GLY A 84 4.58 11.65 -1.41
N LYS A 85 4.10 11.02 -2.50
CA LYS A 85 2.94 11.53 -3.22
C LYS A 85 1.68 11.39 -2.39
N LYS A 86 0.83 12.41 -2.47
CA LYS A 86 -0.46 12.44 -1.80
C LYS A 86 -1.58 12.34 -2.81
N GLY A 87 -2.65 11.65 -2.43
CA GLY A 87 -3.84 11.55 -3.24
C GLY A 87 -4.94 10.74 -2.56
N ARG A 88 -6.16 10.84 -3.10
CA ARG A 88 -7.33 10.07 -2.64
C ARG A 88 -7.40 8.69 -3.25
N ALA A 89 -6.67 8.48 -4.34
CA ALA A 89 -6.34 7.20 -4.90
C ALA A 89 -4.82 7.13 -5.13
N LEU A 90 -4.18 6.09 -4.61
CA LEU A 90 -2.77 5.81 -4.87
C LEU A 90 -2.65 4.62 -5.80
N ARG A 91 -1.84 4.77 -6.85
CA ARG A 91 -1.64 3.74 -7.87
C ARG A 91 -0.26 3.12 -7.74
N PHE A 92 -0.22 1.79 -7.63
CA PHE A 92 0.97 1.00 -7.45
C PHE A 92 1.15 0.07 -8.65
N PRO A 93 2.28 0.10 -9.35
CA PRO A 93 2.56 -0.89 -10.40
C PRO A 93 2.48 -2.31 -9.83
N ALA A 94 1.93 -3.24 -10.59
CA ALA A 94 1.88 -4.64 -10.18
C ALA A 94 3.29 -5.25 -10.25
N GLY A 95 3.78 -5.76 -9.12
CA GLY A 95 5.08 -6.40 -8.96
C GLY A 95 4.96 -7.66 -8.09
N LEU A 96 4.11 -8.60 -8.53
CA LEU A 96 3.76 -9.79 -7.76
C LEU A 96 4.99 -10.65 -7.42
N GLN A 97 5.24 -10.84 -6.13
CA GLN A 97 6.19 -11.83 -5.62
C GLN A 97 5.39 -13.01 -5.11
N SER A 98 5.55 -14.19 -5.73
CA SER A 98 4.84 -15.43 -5.33
C SER A 98 3.30 -15.35 -5.27
N GLY A 99 2.67 -14.45 -6.03
CA GLY A 99 1.20 -14.24 -5.98
C GLY A 99 0.75 -13.27 -4.90
N ALA A 100 1.69 -12.59 -4.24
CA ALA A 100 1.44 -11.54 -3.28
C ALA A 100 2.02 -10.20 -3.72
N GLN A 101 1.44 -9.11 -3.21
CA GLN A 101 1.93 -7.74 -3.40
C GLN A 101 1.91 -7.02 -2.06
N GLU A 102 3.03 -6.40 -1.70
CA GLU A 102 3.08 -5.45 -0.59
C GLU A 102 2.77 -4.04 -1.12
N LEU A 103 1.83 -3.34 -0.48
CA LEU A 103 1.55 -1.92 -0.71
C LEU A 103 1.71 -1.15 0.60
N ALA A 104 2.52 -0.10 0.58
CA ALA A 104 2.70 0.77 1.74
C ALA A 104 1.88 2.05 1.55
N VAL A 105 1.00 2.36 2.50
CA VAL A 105 0.22 3.61 2.51
C VAL A 105 0.19 4.21 3.91
N ASP A 106 0.40 5.51 3.98
CA ASP A 106 0.19 6.29 5.21
C ASP A 106 -1.28 6.71 5.25
N VAL A 107 -2.01 6.14 6.19
CA VAL A 107 -3.43 6.42 6.45
C VAL A 107 -3.55 7.32 7.68
N PRO A 108 -4.39 8.36 7.68
CA PRO A 108 -4.63 9.18 8.87
C PRO A 108 -5.07 8.34 10.07
N VAL A 109 -4.50 8.66 11.25
CA VAL A 109 -4.92 8.08 12.53
C VAL A 109 -6.41 8.26 12.71
N GLY A 110 -7.08 7.19 13.13
CA GLY A 110 -8.51 7.21 13.34
C GLY A 110 -9.06 5.81 13.45
N ARG A 111 -10.36 5.69 13.25
CA ARG A 111 -11.06 4.43 13.40
C ARG A 111 -12.08 4.27 12.30
N ASP A 112 -12.45 3.02 12.10
CA ASP A 112 -13.57 2.64 11.27
C ASP A 112 -13.41 3.06 9.80
N TYR A 113 -12.49 2.37 9.13
CA TYR A 113 -12.21 2.57 7.71
C TYR A 113 -12.56 1.34 6.90
N VAL A 114 -12.73 1.56 5.61
CA VAL A 114 -12.73 0.50 4.60
C VAL A 114 -11.61 0.79 3.60
N VAL A 115 -10.76 -0.20 3.37
CA VAL A 115 -9.70 -0.17 2.36
C VAL A 115 -10.19 -0.91 1.13
N VAL A 116 -10.31 -0.17 0.02
CA VAL A 116 -10.69 -0.69 -1.29
C VAL A 116 -9.44 -0.77 -2.17
N ILE A 117 -9.23 -1.92 -2.77
CA ILE A 117 -8.10 -2.17 -3.65
C ILE A 117 -8.64 -2.68 -4.98
N GLU A 118 -8.45 -1.92 -6.05
CA GLU A 118 -8.88 -2.28 -7.39
C GLU A 118 -7.70 -2.75 -8.23
N ALA A 119 -7.86 -3.91 -8.86
CA ALA A 119 -6.91 -4.44 -9.82
C ALA A 119 -7.18 -3.84 -11.20
N LEU A 120 -6.15 -3.31 -11.84
CA LEU A 120 -6.25 -2.60 -13.12
C LEU A 120 -5.38 -3.29 -14.18
N SER A 121 -5.89 -3.36 -15.41
CA SER A 121 -5.12 -3.90 -16.52
C SER A 121 -3.95 -2.99 -16.92
N ARG A 122 -2.97 -3.56 -17.62
CA ARG A 122 -1.84 -2.84 -18.24
C ARG A 122 -2.18 -2.11 -19.55
N THR A 123 -3.42 -2.21 -20.03
CA THR A 123 -3.87 -1.51 -21.25
C THR A 123 -3.94 0.00 -21.02
N ASN A 124 -3.96 0.77 -22.11
CA ASN A 124 -4.17 2.21 -22.06
C ASN A 124 -5.36 2.60 -22.96
N PRO A 125 -6.50 3.06 -22.40
CA PRO A 125 -6.75 3.26 -20.96
C PRO A 125 -6.81 1.95 -20.15
N PRO A 126 -6.55 2.01 -18.83
CA PRO A 126 -6.67 0.85 -17.96
C PRO A 126 -8.12 0.39 -17.84
N ARG A 127 -8.33 -0.92 -17.74
CA ARG A 127 -9.63 -1.57 -17.48
C ARG A 127 -9.69 -2.09 -16.06
N PHE A 128 -10.89 -2.12 -15.48
CA PHE A 128 -11.15 -2.74 -14.19
C PHE A 128 -11.07 -4.27 -14.30
N LEU A 129 -10.32 -4.90 -13.39
CA LEU A 129 -10.17 -6.36 -13.34
C LEU A 129 -10.79 -6.97 -12.08
N GLY A 130 -11.22 -6.18 -11.11
CA GLY A 130 -11.81 -6.67 -9.86
C GLY A 130 -11.39 -5.83 -8.65
N SER A 131 -12.03 -6.05 -7.51
CA SER A 131 -11.73 -5.33 -6.28
C SER A 131 -11.74 -6.20 -5.02
N SER A 132 -10.88 -5.83 -4.08
CA SER A 132 -10.88 -6.29 -2.69
C SER A 132 -11.37 -5.16 -1.80
N CYS A 133 -12.19 -5.48 -0.80
CA CYS A 133 -12.68 -4.55 0.19
C CYS A 133 -12.44 -5.12 1.58
N ASN A 134 -11.79 -4.34 2.43
CA ASN A 134 -11.30 -4.79 3.74
C ASN A 134 -11.71 -3.81 4.81
N TYR A 135 -12.27 -4.31 5.90
CA TYR A 135 -12.57 -3.51 7.08
C TYR A 135 -11.28 -3.28 7.87
N LEU A 136 -11.05 -2.03 8.26
CA LEU A 136 -9.93 -1.61 9.08
C LEU A 136 -10.48 -0.86 10.30
N GLU A 137 -10.51 -1.55 11.45
CA GLU A 137 -11.21 -1.03 12.63
C GLU A 137 -10.51 0.18 13.26
N SER A 138 -9.18 0.24 13.22
CA SER A 138 -8.40 1.32 13.81
C SER A 138 -7.02 1.48 13.18
N VAL A 139 -6.56 2.73 13.09
CA VAL A 139 -5.19 3.12 12.78
C VAL A 139 -4.65 3.94 13.95
N SER A 140 -3.56 3.47 14.54
CA SER A 140 -2.90 4.04 15.71
C SER A 140 -1.63 4.81 15.35
N ALA A 141 -1.26 5.75 16.22
CA ALA A 141 -0.02 6.52 16.14
C ALA A 141 1.20 5.82 16.78
N ALA A 142 1.02 4.60 17.32
CA ALA A 142 2.10 3.86 17.97
C ALA A 142 2.69 2.80 17.03
N ARG A 143 1.86 1.83 16.64
CA ARG A 143 2.16 0.76 15.66
C ARG A 143 0.84 0.26 15.08
N ASN A 144 0.87 -0.17 13.83
CA ASN A 144 -0.24 -0.84 13.15
C ASN A 144 0.24 -2.22 12.68
N GLU A 145 -0.63 -3.22 12.81
CA GLU A 145 -0.38 -4.51 12.17
C GLU A 145 -0.62 -4.39 10.66
N PRO A 146 0.13 -5.14 9.82
CA PRO A 146 -0.16 -5.20 8.40
C PRO A 146 -1.60 -5.66 8.15
N LEU A 147 -2.32 -4.98 7.27
CA LEU A 147 -3.62 -5.43 6.83
C LEU A 147 -3.42 -6.46 5.69
N ILE A 148 -3.72 -7.72 5.98
CA ILE A 148 -3.77 -8.75 4.95
C ILE A 148 -5.08 -8.59 4.19
N ALA A 149 -5.00 -8.07 2.97
CA ALA A 149 -6.16 -7.81 2.14
C ALA A 149 -6.74 -9.13 1.59
N ALA A 150 -8.07 -9.21 1.59
CA ALA A 150 -8.84 -10.30 1.02
C ALA A 150 -8.49 -10.49 -0.45
N ALA A 151 -8.56 -11.75 -0.90
CA ALA A 151 -8.15 -12.09 -2.24
C ALA A 151 -9.03 -11.41 -3.31
N ILE A 152 -8.39 -10.87 -4.34
CA ILE A 152 -9.09 -10.36 -5.51
C ILE A 152 -9.33 -11.53 -6.46
N THR A 153 -10.60 -11.82 -6.72
CA THR A 153 -11.00 -12.68 -7.85
C THR A 153 -11.15 -11.78 -9.06
N LEU A 154 -10.29 -11.99 -10.06
CA LEU A 154 -10.32 -11.16 -11.25
C LEU A 154 -11.56 -11.52 -12.08
N THR A 155 -12.46 -10.55 -12.20
CA THR A 155 -13.72 -10.68 -12.94
C THR A 155 -13.85 -9.41 -13.77
N GLU A 156 -13.67 -9.51 -15.08
CA GLU A 156 -13.79 -8.35 -15.94
C GLU A 156 -15.25 -7.85 -15.90
N VAL A 157 -15.41 -6.62 -15.40
CA VAL A 157 -16.69 -5.90 -15.40
C VAL A 157 -16.46 -4.62 -16.20
N ALA A 158 -17.35 -4.33 -17.14
CA ALA A 158 -17.25 -3.14 -17.97
C ALA A 158 -17.55 -1.88 -17.14
N CYS A 159 -16.50 -1.20 -16.67
CA CYS A 159 -16.60 0.12 -16.07
C CYS A 159 -15.27 0.89 -16.15
N ASP A 160 -15.33 2.21 -15.98
CA ASP A 160 -14.15 3.08 -15.97
C ASP A 160 -13.50 3.05 -14.58
N PRO A 161 -12.26 2.54 -14.41
CA PRO A 161 -11.60 2.50 -13.11
C PRO A 161 -10.98 3.84 -12.67
N SER A 162 -11.17 4.91 -13.45
CA SER A 162 -10.61 6.22 -13.16
C SER A 162 -11.21 6.79 -11.89
N PHE A 163 -10.43 6.81 -10.81
CA PHE A 163 -10.74 7.50 -9.57
C PHE A 163 -9.73 8.65 -9.43
N ALA A 164 -10.23 9.88 -9.28
CA ALA A 164 -9.37 11.05 -9.25
C ALA A 164 -8.38 10.97 -8.06
N PRO A 165 -7.06 11.08 -8.29
CA PRO A 165 -6.07 11.18 -7.23
C PRO A 165 -6.18 12.50 -6.46
#